data_AF-A0A6L5X582-F1
#
_entry.id   AF-A0A6L5X582-F1
#
_cell.length_a   1.000
_cell.length_b   1.000
_cell.length_c   1.000
_cell.angle_alpha   90.00
_cell.angle_beta   90.00
_cell.angle_gamma   90.00
#
_symmetry.space_group_name_H-M   'P 1'
#
loop_
_entity.id
_entity.type
_entity.pdbx_description
1 polymer ?
#
loop_
_entity_poly.entity_id
_entity_poly.type
_entity_poly.pdbx_seq_one_letter_code
_entity_poly.pdbx_strand_id
1 'polypeptide(L)'
;MEDLHMTPPDTRIRVLFILGESSMDALCMQETGRAYLKEIGRRAFSVQIVQRQGIKQAYSDADLVVTDNLDLSAALAGNGFFVAGYQPDADGGFFDGASYVIQSFEDADAEGLLNAYRRWKGIPVRIGETKRLLVRESTKEDYPTLSRILSEVREPDAGGIRLWQSIEEDQYLAYIKATYSFWGFGLWTVTEKNSGETAGWCGLIPKTDSLSPDGRIELGYVIAEKWRRQGFGTEACREILRYAAQKTGIEEIWVLIDQRNKPSLRLAEKLGFKEKTVIPASACGVNVPDADARLSVRTIVLRRKNL
;
A
#
# COMPACT_ATOMS: atom_id res chain seq x y z
N MET A 1 -10.95 18.57 -22.76
CA MET A 1 -11.28 17.92 -21.48
C MET A 1 -10.04 17.12 -21.14
N GLU A 2 -9.16 17.72 -20.33
CA GLU A 2 -7.90 17.08 -19.91
C GLU A 2 -8.22 15.86 -19.05
N ASP A 3 -7.49 14.75 -19.26
CA ASP A 3 -7.59 13.50 -18.51
C ASP A 3 -7.28 13.72 -17.01
N LEU A 4 -8.27 14.22 -16.28
CA LEU A 4 -8.19 14.61 -14.85
C LEU A 4 -8.15 13.43 -13.88
N HIS A 5 -8.05 12.18 -14.36
CA HIS A 5 -8.15 11.00 -13.49
C HIS A 5 -6.95 10.06 -13.50
N MET A 6 -5.88 10.43 -14.19
CA MET A 6 -4.72 9.55 -14.31
C MET A 6 -3.43 10.38 -14.26
N THR A 7 -2.91 10.67 -13.06
CA THR A 7 -1.50 11.02 -12.95
C THR A 7 -0.70 9.88 -13.59
N PRO A 8 0.18 10.13 -14.58
CA PRO A 8 0.92 9.07 -15.25
C PRO A 8 1.70 8.25 -14.23
N PRO A 9 1.73 6.91 -14.37
CA PRO A 9 2.52 6.04 -13.49
C PRO A 9 4.02 6.39 -13.52
N ASP A 10 4.43 7.11 -14.57
CA ASP A 10 5.78 7.54 -14.88
C ASP A 10 6.07 8.98 -14.45
N THR A 11 5.62 9.41 -13.27
CA THR A 11 6.26 10.59 -12.67
C THR A 11 7.73 10.23 -12.45
N ARG A 12 8.56 10.75 -13.35
CA ARG A 12 10.00 10.56 -13.42
C ARG A 12 10.65 11.30 -12.25
N ILE A 13 11.33 10.56 -11.38
CA ILE A 13 11.92 11.08 -10.13
C ILE A 13 13.42 11.25 -10.33
N ARG A 14 13.98 12.42 -10.02
CA ARG A 14 15.43 12.67 -9.96
C ARG A 14 15.90 12.44 -8.53
N VAL A 15 16.72 11.42 -8.33
CA VAL A 15 17.21 11.03 -7.00
C VAL A 15 18.65 11.51 -6.83
N LEU A 16 18.90 12.23 -5.75
CA LEU A 16 20.23 12.70 -5.37
C LEU A 16 20.65 12.09 -4.03
N PHE A 17 21.77 11.39 -4.02
CA PHE A 17 22.42 10.90 -2.82
C PHE A 17 23.49 11.91 -2.38
N ILE A 18 23.34 12.45 -1.17
CA ILE A 18 24.33 13.32 -0.52
C ILE A 18 24.84 12.59 0.72
N LEU A 19 25.93 11.86 0.55
CA LEU A 19 26.43 10.91 1.55
C LEU A 19 27.88 11.22 1.97
N GLY A 20 28.21 10.87 3.22
CA GLY A 20 29.58 10.82 3.71
C GLY A 20 30.35 9.63 3.12
N GLU A 21 31.67 9.60 3.29
CA GLU A 21 32.57 8.60 2.68
C GLU A 21 32.19 7.15 3.03
N SER A 22 31.95 6.84 4.31
CA SER A 22 31.56 5.49 4.72
C SER A 22 30.23 5.03 4.11
N SER A 23 29.23 5.92 4.06
CA SER A 23 27.92 5.64 3.46
C SER A 23 27.99 5.51 1.94
N MET A 24 28.87 6.29 1.32
CA MET A 24 29.19 6.19 -0.11
C MET A 24 29.78 4.83 -0.45
N ASP A 25 30.71 4.33 0.36
CA ASP A 25 31.29 3.00 0.18
C ASP A 25 30.25 1.91 0.34
N ALA A 26 29.36 2.01 1.33
CA ALA A 26 28.24 1.09 1.51
C ALA A 26 27.32 1.07 0.27
N LEU A 27 26.99 2.24 -0.28
CA LEU A 27 26.12 2.35 -1.45
C LEU A 27 26.79 1.91 -2.76
N CYS A 28 28.06 2.26 -2.97
CA CYS A 28 28.72 2.12 -4.27
C CYS A 28 29.64 0.90 -4.38
N MET A 29 30.19 0.41 -3.26
CA MET A 29 31.17 -0.68 -3.26
C MET A 29 30.57 -2.02 -2.85
N GLN A 30 29.55 -2.03 -2.00
CA GLN A 30 28.88 -3.27 -1.61
C GLN A 30 27.88 -3.75 -2.67
N GLU A 31 27.69 -5.07 -2.75
CA GLU A 31 26.79 -5.68 -3.73
C GLU A 31 25.35 -5.22 -3.55
N THR A 32 24.87 -5.15 -2.30
CA THR A 32 23.52 -4.68 -1.94
C THR A 32 23.30 -3.24 -2.38
N GLY A 33 24.23 -2.34 -2.09
CA GLY A 33 24.18 -0.94 -2.55
C GLY A 33 24.17 -0.81 -4.08
N ARG A 34 25.01 -1.58 -4.79
CA ARG A 34 25.01 -1.59 -6.27
C ARG A 34 23.71 -2.13 -6.85
N ALA A 35 23.15 -3.18 -6.24
CA ALA A 35 21.85 -3.72 -6.63
C ALA A 35 20.75 -2.68 -6.43
N TYR A 36 20.78 -1.97 -5.31
CA TYR A 36 19.87 -0.87 -4.99
C TYR A 36 19.96 0.27 -6.02
N LEU A 37 21.18 0.74 -6.34
CA LEU A 37 21.41 1.77 -7.38
C LEU A 37 20.95 1.33 -8.77
N LYS A 38 21.13 0.04 -9.10
CA LYS A 38 20.65 -0.53 -10.35
C LYS A 38 19.12 -0.57 -10.40
N GLU A 39 18.47 -0.94 -9.30
CA GLU A 39 17.00 -0.95 -9.24
C GLU A 39 16.44 0.47 -9.32
N ILE A 40 16.96 1.40 -8.51
CA ILE A 40 16.48 2.78 -8.49
C ILE A 40 16.73 3.44 -9.84
N GLY A 41 17.87 3.22 -10.49
CA GLY A 41 18.16 3.75 -11.84
C GLY A 41 17.24 3.21 -12.95
N ARG A 42 16.63 2.03 -12.78
CA ARG A 42 15.61 1.51 -13.72
C ARG A 42 14.25 2.16 -13.53
N ARG A 43 13.98 2.73 -12.36
CA ARG A 43 12.67 3.26 -11.94
C ARG A 43 12.63 4.79 -11.84
N ALA A 44 13.80 5.41 -11.65
CA ALA A 44 14.02 6.84 -11.56
C ALA A 44 14.55 7.38 -12.90
N PHE A 45 14.44 8.69 -13.10
CA PHE A 45 14.91 9.35 -14.31
C PHE A 45 16.42 9.56 -14.31
N SER A 46 16.97 9.94 -13.16
CA SER A 46 18.39 10.08 -12.94
C SER A 46 18.73 9.78 -11.50
N VAL A 47 19.95 9.28 -11.31
CA VAL A 47 20.57 9.06 -10.01
C VAL A 47 21.87 9.85 -10.02
N GLN A 48 22.01 10.78 -9.10
CA GLN A 48 23.25 11.50 -8.87
C GLN A 48 23.75 11.18 -7.48
N ILE A 49 25.07 11.08 -7.34
CA ILE A 49 25.71 10.76 -6.08
C ILE A 49 26.82 11.79 -5.86
N VAL A 50 26.75 12.52 -4.75
CA VAL A 50 27.62 13.65 -4.46
C VAL A 50 28.14 13.55 -3.04
N GLN A 51 29.44 13.74 -2.88
CA GLN A 51 30.08 13.80 -1.56
C GLN A 51 29.77 15.14 -0.88
N ARG A 52 29.66 15.12 0.45
CA ARG A 52 29.20 16.27 1.27
C ARG A 52 29.93 17.62 1.06
N GLN A 53 31.11 17.67 0.43
CA GLN A 53 31.92 18.89 0.31
C GLN A 53 31.58 19.81 -0.90
N GLY A 54 30.48 19.58 -1.65
CA GLY A 54 30.11 20.34 -2.87
C GLY A 54 28.75 21.07 -2.89
N ILE A 55 28.14 21.33 -1.73
CA ILE A 55 26.68 21.54 -1.56
C ILE A 55 26.24 23.01 -1.74
N LYS A 56 26.22 23.54 -2.96
CA LYS A 56 25.32 24.70 -3.25
C LYS A 56 24.51 24.56 -4.54
N GLN A 57 24.96 23.77 -5.50
CA GLN A 57 24.35 23.70 -6.83
C GLN A 57 23.71 22.33 -7.16
N ALA A 58 24.10 21.26 -6.44
CA ALA A 58 23.73 19.90 -6.82
C ALA A 58 22.28 19.49 -6.53
N TYR A 59 21.59 20.14 -5.58
CA TYR A 59 20.25 19.71 -5.12
C TYR A 59 19.09 20.53 -5.68
N SER A 60 19.32 21.64 -6.42
CA SER A 60 18.22 22.43 -7.02
C SER A 60 17.42 21.66 -8.07
N ASP A 61 18.02 20.64 -8.68
CA ASP A 61 17.39 19.80 -9.70
C ASP A 61 16.93 18.43 -9.16
N ALA A 62 16.99 18.19 -7.84
CA ALA A 62 16.55 16.94 -7.24
C ALA A 62 15.06 16.98 -6.88
N ASP A 63 14.37 15.85 -7.06
CA ASP A 63 13.00 15.67 -6.56
C ASP A 63 13.02 14.96 -5.19
N LEU A 64 13.97 14.04 -5.02
CA LEU A 64 14.19 13.22 -3.83
C LEU A 64 15.65 13.33 -3.44
N VAL A 65 15.93 13.67 -2.18
CA VAL A 65 17.29 13.66 -1.62
C VAL A 65 17.43 12.55 -0.58
N VAL A 66 18.44 11.70 -0.74
CA VAL A 66 18.87 10.74 0.28
C VAL A 66 20.11 11.29 0.96
N THR A 67 20.11 11.43 2.28
CA THR A 67 21.27 11.95 3.01
C THR A 67 21.46 11.26 4.35
N ASP A 68 22.72 11.11 4.77
CA ASP A 68 23.13 10.62 6.09
C ASP A 68 23.50 11.77 7.06
N ASN A 69 23.17 13.01 6.69
CA ASN A 69 23.48 14.22 7.47
C ASN A 69 22.20 14.81 8.10
N LEU A 70 22.18 14.86 9.44
CA LEU A 70 21.03 15.32 10.23
C LEU A 70 20.70 16.80 10.00
N ASP A 71 21.72 17.68 9.99
CA ASP A 71 21.52 19.12 9.82
C ASP A 71 21.04 19.46 8.39
N LEU A 72 21.59 18.76 7.40
CA LEU A 72 21.20 18.91 6.00
C LEU A 72 19.75 18.45 5.77
N SER A 73 19.32 17.39 6.47
CA SER A 73 17.93 16.92 6.40
C SER A 73 16.94 18.02 6.76
N ALA A 74 17.15 18.67 7.91
CA ALA A 74 16.28 19.76 8.38
C ALA A 74 16.26 20.93 7.39
N ALA A 75 17.43 21.33 6.89
CA ALA A 75 17.55 22.41 5.92
C ALA A 75 16.83 22.10 4.60
N LEU A 76 17.02 20.90 4.04
CA LEU A 76 16.39 20.48 2.79
C LEU A 76 14.87 20.37 2.94
N ALA A 77 14.39 19.75 4.03
CA ALA A 77 12.97 19.63 4.30
C ALA A 77 12.30 21.02 4.45
N GLY A 78 12.95 21.96 5.15
CA GLY A 78 12.48 23.35 5.27
C GLY A 78 12.42 24.11 3.94
N ASN A 79 13.16 23.67 2.91
CA ASN A 79 13.10 24.20 1.55
C ASN A 79 12.13 23.41 0.64
N GLY A 80 11.33 22.50 1.20
CA GLY A 80 10.28 21.79 0.47
C GLY A 80 10.77 20.59 -0.35
N PHE A 81 11.96 20.06 -0.07
CA PHE A 81 12.42 18.80 -0.68
C PHE A 81 11.84 17.58 0.05
N PHE A 82 11.61 16.48 -0.68
CA PHE A 82 11.46 15.19 -0.04
C PHE A 82 12.83 14.71 0.41
N VAL A 83 12.98 14.44 1.70
CA VAL A 83 14.22 13.95 2.29
C VAL A 83 14.02 12.54 2.83
N ALA A 84 14.90 11.64 2.42
CA ALA A 84 15.09 10.34 3.06
C ALA A 84 16.40 10.34 3.84
N GLY A 85 16.33 10.08 5.15
CA GLY A 85 17.50 9.85 5.98
C GLY A 85 18.13 8.49 5.64
N TYR A 86 19.44 8.40 5.59
CA TYR A 86 20.17 7.14 5.59
C TYR A 86 20.91 6.98 6.92
N GLN A 87 20.54 5.96 7.68
CA GLN A 87 21.02 5.73 9.03
C GLN A 87 21.37 4.25 9.25
N PRO A 88 22.58 3.81 8.87
CA PRO A 88 23.00 2.43 9.08
C PRO A 88 23.12 2.02 10.54
N ASP A 89 23.36 2.98 11.44
CA ASP A 89 23.51 2.71 12.86
C ASP A 89 22.18 2.87 13.62
N ALA A 90 21.79 1.84 14.39
CA ALA A 90 20.54 1.84 15.15
C ALA A 90 20.47 2.96 16.21
N ASP A 91 21.62 3.39 16.75
CA ASP A 91 21.75 4.46 17.75
C ASP A 91 21.94 5.86 17.13
N GLY A 92 21.66 6.02 15.83
CA GLY A 92 21.79 7.28 15.13
C GLY A 92 20.80 8.36 15.59
N GLY A 93 21.11 9.62 15.26
CA GLY A 93 20.31 10.78 15.65
C GLY A 93 19.01 10.94 14.85
N PHE A 94 18.15 11.85 15.29
CA PHE A 94 16.86 12.10 14.65
C PHE A 94 17.00 12.96 13.38
N PHE A 95 16.51 12.45 12.25
CA PHE A 95 16.46 13.21 10.98
C PHE A 95 15.26 14.16 10.99
N ASP A 96 15.46 15.38 11.49
CA ASP A 96 14.40 16.39 11.46
C ASP A 96 13.96 16.71 10.01
N GLY A 97 12.65 16.83 9.84
CA GLY A 97 11.99 17.04 8.55
C GLY A 97 12.04 15.88 7.55
N ALA A 98 12.75 14.77 7.83
CA ALA A 98 12.78 13.63 6.92
C ALA A 98 11.41 12.96 6.83
N SER A 99 11.01 12.62 5.59
CA SER A 99 9.75 11.93 5.31
C SER A 99 9.89 10.41 5.38
N TYR A 100 11.12 9.91 5.33
CA TYR A 100 11.44 8.48 5.32
C TYR A 100 12.85 8.27 5.87
N VAL A 101 13.14 7.10 6.47
CA VAL A 101 14.47 6.74 6.93
C VAL A 101 14.80 5.33 6.46
N ILE A 102 15.98 5.18 5.85
CA ILE A 102 16.54 3.93 5.36
C ILE A 102 17.67 3.53 6.30
N GLN A 103 17.58 2.34 6.88
CA GLN A 103 18.68 1.80 7.69
C GLN A 103 19.66 0.99 6.85
N SER A 104 19.16 0.24 5.87
CA SER A 104 19.98 -0.61 5.02
C SER A 104 19.47 -0.54 3.58
N PHE A 105 20.40 -0.58 2.62
CA PHE A 105 20.08 -0.74 1.20
C PHE A 105 19.70 -2.20 0.85
N GLU A 106 19.82 -3.12 1.81
CA GLU A 106 19.32 -4.50 1.71
C GLU A 106 17.85 -4.58 2.15
N ASP A 107 17.48 -3.89 3.23
CA ASP A 107 16.15 -4.01 3.85
C ASP A 107 15.13 -3.00 3.31
N ALA A 108 15.57 -1.81 2.89
CA ALA A 108 14.70 -0.85 2.22
C ALA A 108 14.73 -1.11 0.71
N ASP A 109 13.61 -1.51 0.13
CA ASP A 109 13.52 -1.64 -1.32
C ASP A 109 13.47 -0.25 -2.00
N ALA A 110 14.09 -0.14 -3.17
CA ALA A 110 14.07 1.11 -3.93
C ALA A 110 12.64 1.54 -4.29
N GLU A 111 11.74 0.56 -4.47
CA GLU A 111 10.32 0.79 -4.72
C GLU A 111 9.61 1.48 -3.55
N GLY A 112 9.88 1.08 -2.31
CA GLY A 112 9.35 1.69 -1.09
C GLY A 112 9.76 3.14 -0.94
N LEU A 113 11.03 3.47 -1.20
CA LEU A 113 11.50 4.86 -1.20
C LEU A 113 10.74 5.71 -2.24
N LEU A 114 10.62 5.21 -3.47
CA LEU A 114 9.92 5.94 -4.54
C LEU A 114 8.42 6.05 -4.24
N ASN A 115 7.82 5.05 -3.59
CA ASN A 115 6.42 5.09 -3.14
C ASN A 115 6.21 6.09 -2.01
N ALA A 116 7.15 6.22 -1.07
CA ALA A 116 7.11 7.25 -0.04
C ALA A 116 7.13 8.65 -0.68
N TYR A 117 7.99 8.88 -1.67
CA TYR A 117 7.99 10.12 -2.45
C TYR A 117 6.66 10.36 -3.18
N ARG A 118 6.12 9.35 -3.87
CA ARG A 118 4.83 9.45 -4.57
C ARG A 118 3.72 9.87 -3.62
N ARG A 119 3.62 9.22 -2.46
CA ARG A 119 2.64 9.56 -1.41
C ARG A 119 2.82 10.99 -0.92
N TRP A 120 4.06 11.42 -0.69
CA TRP A 120 4.35 12.80 -0.31
C TRP A 120 3.93 13.83 -1.38
N LYS A 121 4.04 13.48 -2.66
CA LYS A 121 3.51 14.30 -3.78
C LYS A 121 2.00 14.16 -4.00
N GLY A 122 1.30 13.32 -3.23
CA GLY A 122 -0.13 13.02 -3.45
C GLY A 122 -0.41 12.16 -4.69
N ILE A 123 0.60 11.46 -5.20
CA ILE A 123 0.48 10.56 -6.35
C ILE A 123 0.14 9.16 -5.83
N PRO A 124 -1.03 8.59 -6.18
CA PRO A 124 -1.43 7.27 -5.68
C PRO A 124 -0.54 6.17 -6.28
N VAL A 125 -0.01 5.30 -5.42
CA VAL A 125 0.79 4.16 -5.88
C VAL A 125 -0.11 3.15 -6.59
N ARG A 126 0.28 2.76 -7.82
CA ARG A 126 -0.36 1.66 -8.55
C ARG A 126 0.30 0.36 -8.14
N ILE A 127 -0.48 -0.58 -7.62
CA ILE A 127 0.05 -1.87 -7.14
C ILE A 127 -0.07 -2.98 -8.19
N GLY A 128 -0.92 -2.80 -9.19
CA GLY A 128 -1.18 -3.83 -10.18
C GLY A 128 -2.13 -3.41 -11.29
N GLU A 129 -1.95 -4.06 -12.44
CA GLU A 129 -2.89 -4.03 -13.54
C GLU A 129 -3.23 -5.46 -13.95
N THR A 130 -4.48 -5.67 -14.28
CA THR A 130 -5.00 -6.94 -14.79
C THR A 130 -5.52 -6.73 -16.21
N LYS A 131 -6.24 -7.71 -16.75
CA LYS A 131 -6.82 -7.59 -18.08
C LYS A 131 -7.82 -6.43 -18.14
N ARG A 132 -8.60 -6.22 -17.08
CA ARG A 132 -9.71 -5.25 -17.05
C ARG A 132 -9.59 -4.21 -15.95
N LEU A 133 -8.74 -4.43 -14.95
CA LEU A 133 -8.68 -3.59 -13.75
C LEU A 133 -7.33 -2.94 -13.58
N LEU A 134 -7.36 -1.69 -13.12
CA LEU A 134 -6.26 -1.02 -12.45
C LEU A 134 -6.52 -1.06 -10.94
N VAL A 135 -5.49 -1.37 -10.16
CA VAL A 135 -5.55 -1.35 -8.70
C VAL A 135 -4.51 -0.37 -8.16
N ARG A 136 -4.98 0.65 -7.42
CA ARG A 136 -4.14 1.74 -6.91
C ARG A 136 -4.59 2.26 -5.57
N GLU A 137 -3.70 2.98 -4.89
CA GLU A 137 -4.02 3.69 -3.65
C GLU A 137 -5.21 4.60 -3.87
N SER A 138 -6.11 4.59 -2.89
CA SER A 138 -7.32 5.40 -2.93
C SER A 138 -7.00 6.87 -2.75
N THR A 139 -7.71 7.74 -3.46
CA THR A 139 -7.56 9.19 -3.39
C THR A 139 -8.83 9.84 -2.86
N LYS A 140 -8.76 11.15 -2.59
CA LYS A 140 -9.92 11.95 -2.18
C LYS A 140 -11.05 11.87 -3.21
N GLU A 141 -10.70 11.92 -4.49
CA GLU A 141 -11.65 11.96 -5.61
C GLU A 141 -12.47 10.66 -5.72
N ASP A 142 -11.98 9.55 -5.16
CA ASP A 142 -12.73 8.29 -5.12
C ASP A 142 -13.87 8.29 -4.12
N TYR A 143 -13.80 9.15 -3.09
CA TYR A 143 -14.69 9.11 -1.93
C TYR A 143 -16.17 9.12 -2.32
N PRO A 144 -16.68 10.03 -3.18
CA PRO A 144 -18.10 10.05 -3.53
C PRO A 144 -18.59 8.73 -4.14
N THR A 145 -17.77 8.11 -4.99
CA THR A 145 -18.14 6.86 -5.67
C THR A 145 -18.02 5.66 -4.73
N LEU A 146 -16.95 5.59 -3.93
CA LEU A 146 -16.76 4.51 -2.96
C LEU A 146 -17.82 4.56 -1.86
N SER A 147 -18.11 5.74 -1.31
CA SER A 147 -19.18 5.93 -0.31
C SER A 147 -20.54 5.46 -0.84
N ARG A 148 -20.87 5.79 -2.10
CA ARG A 148 -22.07 5.25 -2.76
C ARG A 148 -22.05 3.73 -2.86
N ILE A 149 -20.96 3.12 -3.35
CA ILE A 149 -20.84 1.65 -3.46
C ILE A 149 -21.00 0.98 -2.09
N LEU A 150 -20.38 1.53 -1.04
CA LEU A 150 -20.42 1.00 0.32
C LEU A 150 -21.84 1.07 0.91
N SER A 151 -22.52 2.20 0.73
CA SER A 151 -23.90 2.41 1.19
C SER A 151 -24.93 1.57 0.43
N GLU A 152 -24.60 1.01 -0.73
CA GLU A 152 -25.44 0.07 -1.49
C GLU A 152 -25.30 -1.39 -1.00
N VAL A 153 -24.26 -1.72 -0.22
CA VAL A 153 -24.09 -3.09 0.29
C VAL A 153 -25.17 -3.41 1.32
N ARG A 154 -25.74 -4.62 1.25
CA ARG A 154 -26.79 -5.12 2.15
C ARG A 154 -26.33 -6.44 2.77
N GLU A 155 -26.93 -6.84 3.88
CA GLU A 155 -26.69 -8.17 4.42
C GLU A 155 -27.23 -9.27 3.49
N PRO A 156 -26.58 -10.44 3.41
CA PRO A 156 -25.41 -10.87 4.18
C PRO A 156 -24.05 -10.41 3.59
N ASP A 157 -24.06 -9.54 2.58
CA ASP A 157 -22.87 -9.14 1.84
C ASP A 157 -22.01 -8.10 2.58
N ALA A 158 -22.56 -7.39 3.56
CA ALA A 158 -21.89 -6.30 4.25
C ALA A 158 -20.76 -6.82 5.16
N GLY A 159 -21.03 -7.72 6.11
CA GLY A 159 -20.00 -8.21 7.03
C GLY A 159 -19.17 -7.08 7.63
N GLY A 160 -17.83 -7.15 7.52
CA GLY A 160 -16.91 -6.10 7.97
C GLY A 160 -17.00 -4.77 7.21
N ILE A 161 -17.57 -4.75 6.00
CA ILE A 161 -17.81 -3.52 5.22
C ILE A 161 -18.75 -2.57 5.97
N ARG A 162 -19.59 -3.08 6.87
CA ARG A 162 -20.49 -2.30 7.73
C ARG A 162 -19.79 -1.12 8.42
N LEU A 163 -18.55 -1.34 8.89
CA LEU A 163 -17.75 -0.31 9.57
C LEU A 163 -17.40 0.88 8.65
N TRP A 164 -17.51 0.68 7.34
CA TRP A 164 -17.18 1.66 6.30
C TRP A 164 -18.42 2.26 5.63
N GLN A 165 -19.63 1.79 5.93
CA GLN A 165 -20.85 2.27 5.25
C GLN A 165 -21.25 3.69 5.64
N SER A 166 -20.83 4.14 6.82
CA SER A 166 -21.06 5.48 7.36
C SER A 166 -19.76 6.25 7.55
N ILE A 167 -18.69 5.88 6.81
CA ILE A 167 -17.43 6.59 6.90
C ILE A 167 -17.58 7.99 6.32
N GLU A 168 -17.22 9.00 7.11
CA GLU A 168 -17.16 10.40 6.68
C GLU A 168 -15.91 10.63 5.80
N GLU A 169 -15.90 11.68 4.98
CA GLU A 169 -14.78 11.99 4.08
C GLU A 169 -13.46 12.15 4.86
N ASP A 170 -13.48 12.88 5.97
CA ASP A 170 -12.30 13.11 6.80
C ASP A 170 -11.74 11.82 7.41
N GLN A 171 -12.62 10.89 7.80
CA GLN A 171 -12.22 9.57 8.33
C GLN A 171 -11.58 8.71 7.24
N TYR A 172 -12.13 8.77 6.03
CA TYR A 172 -11.59 8.09 4.86
C TYR A 172 -10.21 8.66 4.45
N LEU A 173 -10.03 9.98 4.48
CA LEU A 173 -8.74 10.63 4.23
C LEU A 173 -7.71 10.31 5.31
N ALA A 174 -8.13 10.28 6.58
CA ALA A 174 -7.28 9.85 7.69
C ALA A 174 -6.84 8.39 7.52
N TYR A 175 -7.76 7.50 7.11
CA TYR A 175 -7.46 6.11 6.80
C TYR A 175 -6.39 5.98 5.71
N ILE A 176 -6.55 6.66 4.57
CA ILE A 176 -5.58 6.65 3.46
C ILE A 176 -4.20 7.07 3.96
N LYS A 177 -4.13 8.24 4.63
CA LYS A 177 -2.86 8.83 5.07
C LYS A 177 -2.12 7.92 6.03
N ALA A 178 -2.81 7.35 7.02
CA ALA A 178 -2.21 6.50 8.04
C ALA A 178 -1.84 5.12 7.49
N THR A 179 -2.72 4.51 6.71
CA THR A 179 -2.62 3.10 6.34
C THR A 179 -1.49 2.85 5.35
N TYR A 180 -1.47 3.57 4.22
CA TYR A 180 -0.47 3.31 3.19
C TYR A 180 0.94 3.72 3.61
N SER A 181 1.07 4.81 4.35
CA SER A 181 2.37 5.31 4.81
C SER A 181 3.00 4.37 5.83
N PHE A 182 2.20 3.79 6.73
CA PHE A 182 2.70 2.91 7.79
C PHE A 182 2.83 1.45 7.34
N TRP A 183 1.78 0.88 6.74
CA TRP A 183 1.76 -0.54 6.38
C TRP A 183 2.30 -0.83 4.97
N GLY A 184 2.35 0.18 4.10
CA GLY A 184 2.67 -0.03 2.68
C GLY A 184 1.53 -0.66 1.87
N PHE A 185 0.49 -1.15 2.53
CA PHE A 185 -0.71 -1.75 1.94
C PHE A 185 -1.97 -1.29 2.66
N GLY A 186 -3.12 -1.47 2.02
CA GLY A 186 -4.43 -1.10 2.56
C GLY A 186 -5.55 -1.59 1.66
N LEU A 187 -6.73 -0.99 1.76
CA LEU A 187 -7.81 -1.16 0.80
C LEU A 187 -7.60 -0.21 -0.38
N TRP A 188 -7.36 -0.77 -1.55
CA TRP A 188 -7.08 -0.04 -2.79
C TRP A 188 -8.34 0.17 -3.63
N THR A 189 -8.39 1.29 -4.33
CA THR A 189 -9.42 1.56 -5.33
C THR A 189 -9.18 0.65 -6.55
N VAL A 190 -10.24 -0.02 -6.97
CA VAL A 190 -10.26 -0.85 -8.17
C VAL A 190 -11.01 -0.11 -9.26
N THR A 191 -10.36 0.16 -10.38
CA THR A 191 -10.92 0.91 -11.52
C THR A 191 -11.00 0.02 -12.75
N GLU A 192 -12.14 0.04 -13.47
CA GLU A 192 -12.26 -0.65 -14.76
C GLU A 192 -11.55 0.17 -15.85
N LYS A 193 -10.68 -0.48 -16.64
CA LYS A 193 -9.74 0.21 -17.53
C LYS A 193 -10.38 0.87 -18.75
N ASN A 194 -11.50 0.35 -19.25
CA ASN A 194 -12.13 0.85 -20.47
C ASN A 194 -13.03 2.06 -20.20
N SER A 195 -13.80 2.04 -19.12
CA SER A 195 -14.68 3.14 -18.73
C SER A 195 -14.03 4.14 -17.79
N GLY A 196 -12.93 3.76 -17.12
CA GLY A 196 -12.29 4.58 -16.09
C GLY A 196 -13.09 4.65 -14.78
N GLU A 197 -14.20 3.90 -14.68
CA GLU A 197 -15.07 3.96 -13.52
C GLU A 197 -14.55 3.13 -12.36
N THR A 198 -14.74 3.62 -11.14
CA THR A 198 -14.48 2.86 -9.92
C THR A 198 -15.38 1.62 -9.87
N ALA A 199 -14.74 0.45 -9.92
CA ALA A 199 -15.37 -0.85 -9.85
C ALA A 199 -15.53 -1.36 -8.42
N GLY A 200 -14.76 -0.85 -7.46
CA GLY A 200 -14.88 -1.24 -6.07
C GLY A 200 -13.67 -0.87 -5.20
N TRP A 201 -13.61 -1.50 -4.04
CA TRP A 201 -12.56 -1.32 -3.04
C TRP A 201 -12.08 -2.69 -2.58
N CYS A 202 -10.78 -2.97 -2.67
CA CYS A 202 -10.25 -4.30 -2.38
C CYS A 202 -8.83 -4.21 -1.86
N GLY A 203 -8.48 -4.99 -0.85
CA GLY A 203 -7.13 -4.97 -0.31
C GLY A 203 -6.97 -5.66 1.02
N LEU A 204 -5.91 -5.28 1.72
CA LEU A 204 -5.45 -5.91 2.94
C LEU A 204 -5.72 -5.01 4.14
N ILE A 205 -6.28 -5.57 5.21
CA ILE A 205 -6.64 -4.86 6.43
C ILE A 205 -5.89 -5.52 7.59
N PRO A 206 -4.95 -4.80 8.23
CA PRO A 206 -4.39 -5.24 9.51
C PRO A 206 -5.49 -5.33 10.57
N LYS A 207 -5.59 -6.48 11.25
CA LYS A 207 -6.50 -6.67 12.37
C LYS A 207 -5.74 -6.54 13.67
N THR A 208 -6.12 -5.51 14.44
CA THR A 208 -5.61 -5.24 15.79
C THR A 208 -6.64 -5.57 16.87
N ASP A 209 -7.70 -6.31 16.52
CA ASP A 209 -8.73 -6.74 17.46
C ASP A 209 -8.28 -7.93 18.34
N SER A 210 -9.06 -8.20 19.38
CA SER A 210 -8.78 -9.26 20.37
C SER A 210 -8.76 -10.68 19.80
N LEU A 211 -9.27 -10.89 18.58
CA LEU A 211 -9.16 -12.17 17.88
C LEU A 211 -7.85 -12.34 17.12
N SER A 212 -7.05 -11.27 17.07
CA SER A 212 -5.79 -11.15 16.33
C SER A 212 -4.65 -10.64 17.23
N PRO A 213 -4.35 -11.32 18.37
CA PRO A 213 -3.20 -10.96 19.21
C PRO A 213 -1.86 -11.05 18.45
N ASP A 214 -1.84 -11.78 17.34
CA ASP A 214 -0.66 -12.07 16.52
C ASP A 214 -0.54 -11.15 15.28
N GLY A 215 -1.42 -10.16 15.09
CA GLY A 215 -1.34 -9.21 13.97
C GLY A 215 -1.73 -9.78 12.60
N ARG A 216 -2.84 -10.51 12.52
CA ARG A 216 -3.39 -11.10 11.28
C ARG A 216 -3.76 -10.04 10.25
N ILE A 217 -3.60 -10.41 8.98
CA ILE A 217 -4.02 -9.60 7.84
C ILE A 217 -5.26 -10.21 7.19
N GLU A 218 -6.32 -9.43 7.07
CA GLU A 218 -7.58 -9.81 6.42
C GLU A 218 -7.65 -9.28 4.99
N LEU A 219 -8.12 -10.09 4.04
CA LEU A 219 -8.55 -9.65 2.72
C LEU A 219 -9.97 -9.09 2.80
N GLY A 220 -10.12 -7.80 2.55
CA GLY A 220 -11.41 -7.12 2.42
C GLY A 220 -11.72 -6.76 0.97
N TYR A 221 -12.99 -6.86 0.57
CA TYR A 221 -13.41 -6.43 -0.76
C TYR A 221 -14.89 -6.07 -0.86
N VAL A 222 -15.18 -5.06 -1.68
CA VAL A 222 -16.51 -4.73 -2.20
C VAL A 222 -16.38 -4.42 -3.69
N ILE A 223 -17.32 -4.94 -4.48
CA ILE A 223 -17.41 -4.65 -5.93
C ILE A 223 -18.77 -4.00 -6.17
N ALA A 224 -18.82 -2.92 -6.96
CA ALA A 224 -20.06 -2.27 -7.34
C ALA A 224 -21.00 -3.25 -8.04
N GLU A 225 -22.30 -3.13 -7.81
CA GLU A 225 -23.30 -4.10 -8.29
C GLU A 225 -23.17 -4.38 -9.80
N LYS A 226 -22.99 -3.32 -10.60
CA LYS A 226 -22.84 -3.40 -12.07
C LYS A 226 -21.69 -4.29 -12.55
N TRP A 227 -20.68 -4.55 -11.72
CA TRP A 227 -19.50 -5.37 -12.06
C TRP A 227 -19.51 -6.76 -11.41
N ARG A 228 -20.51 -7.05 -10.56
CA ARG A 228 -20.62 -8.35 -9.88
C ARG A 228 -20.94 -9.45 -10.89
N ARG A 229 -20.63 -10.70 -10.51
CA ARG A 229 -20.88 -11.93 -11.29
C ARG A 229 -20.21 -12.00 -12.68
N GLN A 230 -19.35 -11.04 -13.01
CA GLN A 230 -18.56 -10.99 -14.25
C GLN A 230 -17.06 -11.28 -14.02
N GLY A 231 -16.71 -11.81 -12.85
CA GLY A 231 -15.35 -12.18 -12.46
C GLY A 231 -14.48 -11.03 -11.93
N PHE A 232 -14.99 -9.80 -11.83
CA PHE A 232 -14.25 -8.64 -11.33
C PHE A 232 -13.71 -8.84 -9.91
N GLY A 233 -14.53 -9.35 -8.98
CA GLY A 233 -14.07 -9.64 -7.63
C GLY A 233 -12.93 -10.68 -7.59
N THR A 234 -13.02 -11.72 -8.43
CA THR A 234 -11.94 -12.71 -8.53
C THR A 234 -10.66 -12.11 -9.12
N GLU A 235 -10.78 -11.24 -10.12
CA GLU A 235 -9.64 -10.57 -10.76
C GLU A 235 -8.95 -9.60 -9.78
N ALA A 236 -9.73 -8.74 -9.11
CA ALA A 236 -9.23 -7.81 -8.11
C ALA A 236 -8.53 -8.54 -6.94
N CYS A 237 -9.22 -9.48 -6.30
CA CYS A 237 -8.65 -10.19 -5.14
C CYS A 237 -7.41 -11.01 -5.51
N ARG A 238 -7.37 -11.61 -6.70
CA ARG A 238 -6.17 -12.33 -7.15
C ARG A 238 -4.97 -11.38 -7.31
N GLU A 239 -5.21 -10.17 -7.79
CA GLU A 239 -4.16 -9.16 -7.92
C GLU A 239 -3.65 -8.69 -6.56
N ILE A 240 -4.54 -8.53 -5.57
CA ILE A 240 -4.16 -8.26 -4.18
C ILE A 240 -3.30 -9.39 -3.60
N LEU A 241 -3.68 -10.65 -3.79
CA LEU A 241 -2.92 -11.80 -3.31
C LEU A 241 -1.56 -11.91 -4.02
N ARG A 242 -1.49 -11.59 -5.32
CA ARG A 242 -0.23 -11.52 -6.07
C ARG A 242 0.68 -10.44 -5.47
N TYR A 243 0.14 -9.24 -5.23
CA TYR A 243 0.89 -8.15 -4.61
C TYR A 243 1.42 -8.57 -3.24
N ALA A 244 0.56 -9.11 -2.36
CA ALA A 244 0.97 -9.61 -1.05
C ALA A 244 2.13 -10.62 -1.14
N ALA A 245 2.00 -11.64 -1.99
CA ALA A 245 3.00 -12.70 -2.10
C ALA A 245 4.35 -12.21 -2.67
N GLN A 246 4.38 -11.10 -3.40
CA GLN A 246 5.58 -10.60 -4.09
C GLN A 246 6.21 -9.38 -3.44
N LYS A 247 5.41 -8.59 -2.70
CA LYS A 247 5.78 -7.24 -2.26
C LYS A 247 5.65 -7.04 -0.75
N THR A 248 5.18 -8.04 -0.01
CA THR A 248 5.08 -7.95 1.44
C THR A 248 5.71 -9.16 2.11
N GLY A 249 5.97 -9.01 3.41
CA GLY A 249 6.41 -10.11 4.27
C GLY A 249 5.30 -11.08 4.68
N ILE A 250 4.06 -10.86 4.25
CA ILE A 250 2.88 -11.58 4.75
C ILE A 250 2.93 -13.05 4.32
N GLU A 251 2.82 -13.96 5.28
CA GLU A 251 2.83 -15.41 5.03
C GLU A 251 1.42 -16.00 4.92
N GLU A 252 0.48 -15.45 5.68
CA GLU A 252 -0.88 -15.95 5.78
C GLU A 252 -1.89 -14.80 5.69
N ILE A 253 -2.92 -14.98 4.86
CA ILE A 253 -4.02 -14.01 4.72
C ILE A 253 -5.33 -14.68 5.11
N TRP A 254 -6.12 -13.97 5.90
CA TRP A 254 -7.40 -14.39 6.41
C TRP A 254 -8.54 -13.75 5.60
N VAL A 255 -9.70 -14.37 5.61
CA VAL A 255 -10.95 -13.76 5.17
C VAL A 255 -12.09 -14.26 6.04
N LEU A 256 -12.89 -13.32 6.55
CA LEU A 256 -14.04 -13.59 7.40
C LEU A 256 -15.31 -13.34 6.59
N ILE A 257 -16.16 -14.36 6.46
CA ILE A 257 -17.31 -14.33 5.56
C ILE A 257 -18.54 -14.84 6.30
N ASP A 258 -19.64 -14.08 6.30
CA ASP A 258 -20.94 -14.59 6.79
C ASP A 258 -21.33 -15.86 6.03
N GLN A 259 -21.70 -16.93 6.74
CA GLN A 259 -22.05 -18.22 6.13
C GLN A 259 -23.23 -18.14 5.15
N ARG A 260 -24.05 -17.09 5.23
CA ARG A 260 -25.15 -16.79 4.30
C ARG A 260 -24.66 -16.11 3.02
N ASN A 261 -23.49 -15.47 3.04
CA ASN A 261 -22.86 -14.84 1.86
C ASN A 261 -22.23 -15.89 0.93
N LYS A 262 -23.09 -16.65 0.24
CA LYS A 262 -22.69 -17.68 -0.72
C LYS A 262 -21.81 -17.14 -1.87
N PRO A 263 -22.01 -15.92 -2.41
CA PRO A 263 -21.09 -15.35 -3.40
C PRO A 263 -19.65 -15.23 -2.90
N SER A 264 -19.43 -14.67 -1.71
CA SER A 264 -18.08 -14.51 -1.14
C SER A 264 -17.44 -15.84 -0.77
N LEU A 265 -18.19 -16.80 -0.20
CA LEU A 265 -17.67 -18.14 0.10
C LEU A 265 -17.11 -18.83 -1.16
N ARG A 266 -17.87 -18.80 -2.26
CA ARG A 266 -17.43 -19.37 -3.55
C ARG A 266 -16.22 -18.64 -4.13
N LEU A 267 -16.16 -17.32 -3.96
CA LEU A 267 -15.01 -16.53 -4.40
C LEU A 267 -13.75 -16.91 -3.61
N ALA A 268 -13.84 -17.00 -2.28
CA ALA A 268 -12.73 -17.41 -1.43
C ALA A 268 -12.22 -18.81 -1.79
N GLU A 269 -13.12 -19.78 -2.01
CA GLU A 269 -12.77 -21.13 -2.46
C GLU A 269 -12.03 -21.12 -3.81
N LYS A 270 -12.53 -20.34 -4.76
CA LYS A 270 -11.91 -20.18 -6.08
C LYS A 270 -10.52 -19.55 -6.02
N LEU A 271 -10.27 -18.68 -5.04
CA LEU A 271 -8.96 -18.09 -4.78
C LEU A 271 -8.02 -19.04 -4.02
N GLY A 272 -8.52 -20.16 -3.50
CA GLY A 272 -7.73 -21.17 -2.81
C GLY A 272 -7.77 -21.08 -1.28
N PHE A 273 -8.58 -20.20 -0.71
CA PHE A 273 -8.77 -20.13 0.75
C PHE A 273 -9.39 -21.43 1.26
N LYS A 274 -8.93 -21.89 2.43
CA LYS A 274 -9.42 -23.05 3.14
C LYS A 274 -10.13 -22.62 4.42
N GLU A 275 -11.30 -23.21 4.67
CA GLU A 275 -12.01 -22.99 5.92
C GLU A 275 -11.21 -23.59 7.09
N LYS A 276 -11.01 -22.79 8.14
CA LYS A 276 -10.33 -23.21 9.37
C LYS A 276 -11.34 -23.50 10.46
N THR A 277 -12.33 -22.62 10.61
CA THR A 277 -13.34 -22.71 11.66
C THR A 277 -14.55 -21.84 11.33
N VAL A 278 -15.61 -21.98 12.12
CA VAL A 278 -16.81 -21.16 12.06
C VAL A 278 -17.10 -20.61 13.45
N ILE A 279 -17.06 -19.29 13.58
CA ILE A 279 -17.26 -18.59 14.86
C ILE A 279 -18.57 -17.80 14.87
N PRO A 280 -19.20 -17.59 16.04
CA PRO A 280 -20.27 -16.61 16.18
C PRO A 280 -19.76 -15.22 15.80
N ALA A 281 -20.56 -14.43 15.10
CA ALA A 281 -20.13 -13.09 14.68
C ALA A 281 -19.87 -12.14 15.85
N SER A 282 -20.55 -12.37 16.99
CA SER A 282 -20.32 -11.67 18.26
C SER A 282 -18.90 -11.83 18.81
N ALA A 283 -18.17 -12.89 18.41
CA ALA A 283 -16.78 -13.08 18.83
C ALA A 283 -15.82 -12.06 18.19
N CYS A 284 -16.19 -11.44 17.07
CA CYS A 284 -15.31 -10.54 16.31
C CYS A 284 -15.36 -9.07 16.75
N GLY A 285 -16.11 -8.74 17.81
CA GLY A 285 -16.24 -7.35 18.27
C GLY A 285 -16.94 -6.41 17.27
N VAL A 286 -17.43 -6.93 16.15
CA VAL A 286 -18.24 -6.17 15.18
C VAL A 286 -19.69 -6.28 15.63
N ASN A 287 -20.37 -5.14 15.76
CA ASN A 287 -21.79 -5.09 16.12
C ASN A 287 -22.61 -5.65 14.94
N VAL A 288 -22.82 -6.97 14.94
CA VAL A 288 -23.56 -7.67 13.89
C VAL A 288 -25.04 -7.60 14.27
N PRO A 289 -25.93 -7.09 13.40
CA PRO A 289 -27.35 -6.91 13.74
C PRO A 289 -28.07 -8.21 14.08
N ASP A 290 -27.51 -9.33 13.64
CA ASP A 290 -28.03 -10.67 13.84
C ASP A 290 -27.10 -11.43 14.79
N ALA A 291 -27.58 -11.68 16.01
CA ALA A 291 -26.84 -12.38 17.06
C ALA A 291 -26.54 -13.84 16.69
N ASP A 292 -27.31 -14.43 15.77
CA ASP A 292 -27.14 -15.81 15.32
C ASP A 292 -26.23 -15.92 14.08
N ALA A 293 -25.76 -14.79 13.55
CA ALA A 293 -24.85 -14.78 12.42
C ALA A 293 -23.56 -15.55 12.75
N ARG A 294 -23.14 -16.40 11.81
CA ARG A 294 -21.92 -17.19 11.90
C ARG A 294 -20.96 -16.78 10.80
N LEU A 295 -19.70 -16.56 11.17
CA LEU A 295 -18.63 -16.21 10.25
C LEU A 295 -17.78 -17.44 9.98
N SER A 296 -17.67 -17.80 8.71
CA SER A 296 -16.66 -18.71 8.20
C SER A 296 -15.31 -18.00 8.21
N VAL A 297 -14.38 -18.49 9.01
CA VAL A 297 -12.98 -18.05 9.02
C VAL A 297 -12.20 -18.90 8.04
N ARG A 298 -11.65 -18.26 7.01
CA ARG A 298 -10.86 -18.95 5.99
C ARG A 298 -9.49 -18.31 5.86
N THR A 299 -8.52 -19.10 5.43
CA THR A 299 -7.14 -18.64 5.26
C THR A 299 -6.50 -19.16 3.99
N ILE A 300 -5.51 -18.45 3.50
CA ILE A 300 -4.58 -18.89 2.46
C ILE A 300 -3.14 -18.61 2.92
N VAL A 301 -2.30 -19.63 2.81
CA VAL A 301 -0.85 -19.48 2.98
C VAL A 301 -0.26 -19.08 1.64
N LEU A 302 0.43 -17.94 1.62
CA LEU A 302 1.09 -17.42 0.44
C LEU A 302 2.38 -18.21 0.20
N ARG A 303 2.46 -18.89 -0.93
CA ARG A 303 3.72 -19.52 -1.37
C ARG A 303 4.55 -18.45 -2.05
N ARG A 304 5.67 -18.06 -1.43
CA ARG A 304 6.70 -17.29 -2.13
C ARG A 304 7.24 -18.17 -3.25
N LYS A 305 7.26 -17.68 -4.48
CA LYS A 305 8.22 -18.22 -5.45
C LYS A 305 9.57 -17.81 -4.91
N ASN A 306 10.46 -18.77 -4.65
CA ASN A 306 11.84 -18.48 -4.26
C ASN A 306 12.36 -17.34 -5.16
N LEU A 307 12.74 -16.22 -4.54
CA LEU A 307 13.34 -15.06 -5.19
C LEU A 307 14.67 -15.45 -5.82
#